data_AF-A0A6A6JME8-F1
#
_entry.id   AF-A0A6A6JME8-F1
#
_cell.length_a   1.000
_cell.length_b   1.000
_cell.length_c   1.000
_cell.angle_alpha   90.00
_cell.angle_beta   90.00
_cell.angle_gamma   90.00
#
_symmetry.space_group_name_H-M   'P 1'
#
loop_
_entity.id
_entity.type
_entity.pdbx_description
1 polymer ?
#
loop_
_entity_poly.entity_id
_entity_poly.type
_entity_poly.pdbx_seq_one_letter_code
_entity_poly.pdbx_strand_id
1 'polypeptide(L)' 'SQRKAASSYGIPESTLRGRLRGQQPHATAHQNQQRLTPEQEAFLVDWILDEDSHTN' A
#
# COMPACT_ATOMS: atom_id res chain seq x y z
N SER A 1 -3.09 23.43 -8.56
CA SER A 1 -3.95 23.27 -7.36
C SER A 1 -4.06 21.79 -7.02
N GLN A 2 -4.38 21.46 -5.76
CA GLN A 2 -4.56 20.06 -5.29
C GLN A 2 -5.57 19.29 -6.15
N ARG A 3 -6.67 19.94 -6.57
CA ARG A 3 -7.66 19.39 -7.50
C ARG A 3 -7.12 19.02 -8.88
N LYS A 4 -6.24 19.86 -9.45
CA LYS A 4 -5.62 19.57 -10.76
C LYS A 4 -4.70 18.35 -10.67
N ALA A 5 -3.89 18.26 -9.60
CA ALA A 5 -3.06 17.09 -9.37
C ALA A 5 -3.90 15.82 -9.18
N ALA A 6 -4.93 15.86 -8.33
CA ALA A 6 -5.89 14.76 -8.15
C ALA A 6 -6.45 14.25 -9.49
N SER A 7 -6.94 15.15 -10.34
CA SER A 7 -7.45 14.79 -11.67
C SER A 7 -6.38 14.21 -12.60
N SER A 8 -5.17 14.78 -12.62
CA SER A 8 -4.09 14.32 -13.51
C SER A 8 -3.58 12.92 -13.17
N TYR A 9 -3.67 12.53 -11.90
CA TYR A 9 -3.21 11.23 -11.41
C TYR A 9 -4.36 10.25 -11.10
N GLY A 10 -5.62 10.62 -11.36
CA GLY A 10 -6.79 9.78 -11.08
C GLY A 10 -7.00 9.49 -9.58
N ILE A 11 -6.48 10.35 -8.69
CA ILE A 11 -6.58 10.18 -7.24
C ILE A 11 -7.73 11.05 -6.71
N PRO A 12 -8.60 10.56 -5.82
CA PRO A 12 -9.61 11.41 -5.19
C PRO A 12 -8.99 12.62 -4.47
N GLU A 13 -9.59 13.81 -4.62
CA GLU A 13 -9.10 15.02 -3.96
C GLU A 13 -9.09 14.89 -2.43
N SER A 14 -10.07 14.20 -1.86
CA SER A 14 -10.15 13.90 -0.44
C SER A 14 -8.93 13.13 0.05
N THR A 15 -8.45 12.16 -0.73
CA THR A 15 -7.23 11.39 -0.45
C THR A 15 -6.01 12.27 -0.47
N LEU A 16 -5.85 13.12 -1.50
CA LEU A 16 -4.72 14.03 -1.61
C LEU A 16 -4.71 15.05 -0.46
N ARG A 17 -5.88 15.60 -0.13
CA ARG A 17 -6.08 16.54 0.98
C ARG A 17 -5.77 15.91 2.33
N GLY A 18 -6.20 14.66 2.55
CA GLY A 18 -5.88 13.89 3.76
C GLY A 18 -4.37 13.70 3.92
N ARG A 19 -3.70 13.27 2.85
CA ARG A 19 -2.23 13.10 2.84
C ARG A 19 -1.49 14.40 3.14
N LEU A 20 -1.91 15.52 2.56
CA LEU A 20 -1.31 16.83 2.84
C LEU A 20 -1.52 17.31 4.28
N ARG A 21 -2.52 16.78 4.97
CA ARG A 21 -2.76 17.00 6.41
C ARG A 21 -2.04 15.98 7.30
N GLY A 22 -1.19 15.13 6.73
CA GLY A 22 -0.42 14.13 7.46
C GLY A 22 -1.16 12.80 7.71
N GLN A 23 -2.29 12.55 7.04
CA GLN A 23 -2.95 11.26 7.14
C GLN A 23 -2.06 10.15 6.58
N GLN A 24 -1.83 9.12 7.38
CA GLN A 24 -1.03 7.97 7.00
C GLN A 24 -1.74 7.11 5.95
N PRO A 25 -1.00 6.47 5.03
CA PRO A 25 -1.56 5.45 4.15
C PRO A 25 -2.24 4.33 4.95
N HIS A 26 -3.29 3.74 4.39
CA HIS A 26 -4.05 2.67 5.05
C HIS A 26 -3.14 1.51 5.49
N ALA A 27 -2.17 1.12 4.65
CA ALA A 27 -1.21 0.06 4.97
C ALA A 27 -0.47 0.31 6.30
N THR A 28 -0.01 1.55 6.52
CA THR A 28 0.67 1.94 7.76
C THR A 28 -0.30 2.14 8.91
N ALA A 29 -1.42 2.84 8.68
CA ALA A 29 -2.40 3.15 9.72
C ALA A 29 -3.09 1.89 10.31
N HIS A 30 -3.25 0.84 9.49
CA HIS A 30 -3.87 -0.42 9.87
C HIS A 30 -2.87 -1.56 10.06
N GLN A 31 -1.55 -1.26 10.14
CA GLN A 31 -0.53 -2.29 10.33
C GLN A 31 -0.81 -3.15 11.57
N ASN A 32 -1.25 -2.54 12.68
CA ASN A 32 -1.59 -3.24 13.91
C ASN A 32 -2.87 -4.09 13.83
N GLN A 33 -3.65 -3.96 12.75
CA GLN A 33 -4.85 -4.76 12.48
C GLN A 33 -4.56 -5.90 11.51
N GLN A 34 -3.36 -5.94 10.91
CA GLN A 34 -2.95 -7.03 10.04
C GLN A 34 -2.61 -8.28 10.87
N ARG A 35 -2.90 -9.45 10.31
CA ARG A 35 -2.60 -10.74 10.95
C ARG A 35 -1.11 -11.09 10.89
N LEU A 36 -0.41 -10.53 9.92
CA LEU A 36 0.99 -10.77 9.65
C LEU A 36 1.76 -9.47 9.85
N THR A 37 2.99 -9.58 10.35
CA THR A 37 3.93 -8.45 10.31
C THR A 37 4.44 -8.24 8.89
N PRO A 38 4.94 -7.04 8.55
CA PRO A 38 5.52 -6.80 7.22
C PRO A 38 6.63 -7.79 6.84
N GLU A 39 7.42 -8.23 7.82
CA GLU A 39 8.49 -9.20 7.61
C GLU A 39 7.94 -10.59 7.28
N GLN A 40 6.83 -10.99 7.92
CA GLN A 40 6.13 -12.24 7.61
C GLN A 40 5.49 -12.21 6.23
N GLU A 41 4.91 -11.06 5.84
CA GLU A 41 4.35 -10.89 4.50
C GLU A 41 5.45 -10.96 3.43
N ALA A 42 6.59 -10.30 3.65
CA ALA A 42 7.74 -10.36 2.74
C ALA A 42 8.25 -11.79 2.56
N PHE A 43 8.40 -12.54 3.66
CA PHE A 43 8.80 -13.95 3.60
C PHE A 43 7.84 -14.80 2.75
N LEU A 44 6.53 -14.60 2.89
CA LEU A 44 5.54 -15.34 2.10
C LEU A 44 5.63 -14.99 0.61
N VAL A 45 5.86 -13.73 0.27
CA VAL A 45 6.04 -13.30 -1.12
C VAL A 45 7.23 -14.00 -1.76
N ASP A 46 8.38 -13.99 -1.07
CA ASP A 46 9.60 -14.65 -1.56
C ASP A 46 9.37 -16.15 -1.75
N TRP A 47 8.73 -16.81 -0.78
CA TRP A 47 8.42 -18.24 -0.87
C TRP A 47 7.49 -18.58 -2.05
N ILE A 48 6.45 -17.77 -2.29
CA ILE A 48 5.52 -17.97 -3.42
C ILE A 48 6.26 -17.84 -4.76
N LEU A 49 7.10 -16.81 -4.91
CA LEU A 49 7.86 -16.58 -6.13
C LEU A 49 8.86 -17.70 -6.39
N ASP A 50 9.53 -18.18 -5.35
CA ASP A 50 10.43 -19.34 -5.44
C ASP A 50 9.64 -20.59 -5.84
N GLU A 51 8.51 -20.88 -5.22
CA GLU A 51 7.69 -22.07 -5.53
C GLU A 51 7.16 -22.04 -6.98
N ASP A 52 6.66 -20.89 -7.45
CA ASP A 52 6.19 -20.68 -8.82
C ASP A 52 7.32 -20.89 -9.85
N SER A 53 8.56 -20.55 -9.48
CA SER A 53 9.74 -20.75 -10.34
C SER A 53 10.16 -22.22 -10.45
N HIS A 54 9.86 -23.05 -9.45
CA HIS A 54 10.16 -24.48 -9.45
C HIS A 54 9.10 -25.33 -10.17
N THR A 55 7.87 -24.82 -10.30
CA THR A 55 6.74 -25.55 -10.91
C THR A 55 6.57 -25.32 -12.41
N ASN A 56 7.39 -24.45 -13.02
CA ASN A 56 7.36 -24.10 -14.45
C ASN A 56 8.64 -24.55 -15.17
#